data_AF-A0A533ZSE0-F1
#
_entry.id   AF-A0A533ZSE0-F1
#
_cell.length_a   1.000
_cell.length_b   1.000
_cell.length_c   1.000
_cell.angle_alpha   90.00
_cell.angle_beta   90.00
_cell.angle_gamma   90.00
#
_symmetry.space_group_name_H-M   'P 1'
#
loop_
_entity.id
_entity.type
_entity.pdbx_description
1 polymer ?
#
loop_
_entity_poly.entity_id
_entity_poly.type
_entity_poly.pdbx_seq_one_letter_code
_entity_poly.pdbx_strand_id
1 'polypeptide(L)'
;MSVKYRDYYEVLGVPRDATAKQIRDAYRKLARQYHPDLQDTPAKKKVAEEKFKEINEAHEVLSDPEKRKKYDQLGSRWKDGMDFTPPPGSGQAGSWTWTGGEGFSGGFSDFFEALFGGRGGPFSRGQSSWEWDLDEQAGGRDQGADLEAELELPLDELAQGGTRRVTLTARDASGRLRPKQLDVTLPKGVRPGDRIRLKGQGATNGRAARPGDLYLKIRLQPHPFYTLLEESPDDLQIDLPLLPWEAVLGTEVQVPTLDGPVSMRIPPGSQAGQRLRLRGKGLPRRDGTRGDQYVRLVLVTPKSIGPRERELYKELGKLSSENPRSAFSKARATGR
;
A
#
# COMPACT_ATOMS: atom_id res chain seq x y z
N MET A 1 25.54 32.76 -0.85
CA MET A 1 24.69 33.45 -1.83
C MET A 1 23.60 34.17 -1.06
N SER A 2 23.31 35.43 -1.38
CA SER A 2 22.27 36.20 -0.67
C SER A 2 20.88 35.68 -1.03
N VAL A 3 20.08 35.38 -0.01
CA VAL A 3 18.71 34.87 -0.17
C VAL A 3 17.80 36.05 -0.51
N LYS A 4 17.18 36.05 -1.69
CA LYS A 4 16.24 37.13 -2.08
C LYS A 4 14.90 36.91 -1.38
N TYR A 5 14.53 37.83 -0.50
CA TYR A 5 13.20 37.88 0.13
C TYR A 5 12.11 38.17 -0.92
N ARG A 6 11.04 37.40 -0.86
CA ARG A 6 9.87 37.54 -1.74
C ARG A 6 8.65 37.91 -0.90
N ASP A 7 7.89 38.91 -1.36
CA ASP A 7 6.64 39.29 -0.71
C ASP A 7 5.48 38.40 -1.21
N TYR A 8 5.07 37.42 -0.40
CA TYR A 8 4.00 36.49 -0.75
C TYR A 8 2.63 37.15 -0.87
N TYR A 9 2.42 38.30 -0.21
CA TYR A 9 1.20 39.08 -0.37
C TYR A 9 1.14 39.76 -1.75
N GLU A 10 2.29 40.24 -2.25
CA GLU A 10 2.41 40.78 -3.60
C GLU A 10 2.27 39.68 -4.67
N VAL A 11 2.83 38.49 -4.43
CA VAL A 11 2.69 37.32 -5.33
C VAL A 11 1.24 36.89 -5.49
N LEU A 12 0.45 36.90 -4.41
CA LEU A 12 -0.98 36.59 -4.47
C LEU A 12 -1.86 37.81 -4.82
N GLY A 13 -1.28 39.01 -4.91
CA GLY A 13 -2.00 40.25 -5.21
C GLY A 13 -3.03 40.63 -4.15
N VAL A 14 -2.78 40.31 -2.89
CA VAL A 14 -3.67 40.58 -1.75
C VAL A 14 -3.01 41.52 -0.74
N PRO A 15 -3.78 42.35 -0.02
CA PRO A 15 -3.20 43.20 1.02
C PRO A 15 -2.74 42.36 2.24
N ARG A 16 -1.83 42.89 3.05
CA ARG A 16 -1.23 42.15 4.19
C ARG A 16 -2.23 41.80 5.29
N ASP A 17 -3.30 42.58 5.41
CA ASP A 17 -4.43 42.35 6.31
C ASP A 17 -5.49 41.40 5.72
N ALA A 18 -5.24 40.81 4.54
CA ALA A 18 -6.18 39.91 3.88
C ALA A 18 -6.61 38.75 4.79
N THR A 19 -7.90 38.49 4.79
CA THR A 19 -8.50 37.35 5.47
C THR A 19 -8.11 36.04 4.79
N ALA A 20 -8.13 34.92 5.53
CA ALA A 20 -7.83 33.60 4.98
C ALA A 20 -8.71 33.24 3.76
N LYS A 21 -9.95 33.76 3.72
CA LYS A 21 -10.85 33.62 2.59
C LYS A 21 -10.35 34.37 1.35
N GLN A 22 -9.92 35.62 1.51
CA GLN A 22 -9.36 36.42 0.40
C GLN A 22 -8.06 35.82 -0.16
N ILE A 23 -7.20 35.27 0.70
CA ILE A 23 -5.96 34.57 0.30
C ILE A 23 -6.29 33.32 -0.52
N ARG A 24 -7.25 32.52 -0.07
CA ARG A 24 -7.72 31.31 -0.76
C ARG A 24 -8.37 31.62 -2.10
N ASP A 25 -9.18 32.68 -2.16
CA ASP A 25 -9.88 33.09 -3.38
C ASP A 25 -8.90 33.65 -4.43
N ALA A 26 -7.90 34.44 -3.99
CA ALA A 26 -6.81 34.92 -4.84
C ALA A 26 -5.95 33.78 -5.40
N TYR A 27 -5.59 32.81 -4.55
CA TYR A 27 -4.88 31.60 -4.97
C TYR A 27 -5.66 30.84 -6.05
N ARG A 28 -6.95 30.57 -5.84
CA ARG A 28 -7.79 29.84 -6.82
C ARG A 28 -7.89 30.57 -8.15
N LYS A 29 -7.95 31.91 -8.13
CA LYS A 29 -7.99 32.73 -9.35
C LYS A 29 -6.67 32.64 -10.12
N LEU A 30 -5.55 32.78 -9.43
CA LEU A 30 -4.21 32.75 -10.03
C LEU A 30 -3.80 31.34 -10.47
N ALA A 31 -4.15 30.31 -9.70
CA ALA A 31 -3.89 28.90 -10.03
C ALA A 31 -4.62 28.47 -11.32
N ARG A 32 -5.86 28.94 -11.53
CA ARG A 32 -6.59 28.73 -12.80
C ARG A 32 -5.99 29.52 -13.96
N GLN A 33 -5.44 30.70 -13.70
CA GLN A 33 -4.85 31.55 -14.74
C GLN A 33 -3.49 31.02 -15.24
N TYR A 34 -2.70 30.42 -14.33
CA TYR A 34 -1.34 29.95 -14.61
C TYR A 34 -1.21 28.42 -14.60
N HIS A 35 -2.31 27.69 -14.81
CA HIS A 35 -2.25 26.24 -14.93
C HIS A 35 -1.53 25.84 -16.23
N PRO A 36 -0.54 24.92 -16.20
CA PRO A 36 0.25 24.54 -17.37
C PRO A 36 -0.57 23.94 -18.52
N ASP A 37 -1.68 23.27 -18.20
CA ASP A 37 -2.59 22.69 -19.21
C ASP A 37 -3.47 23.73 -19.92
N LEU A 38 -3.58 24.96 -19.39
CA LEU A 38 -4.36 26.04 -19.99
C LEU A 38 -3.50 26.98 -20.86
N GLN A 39 -2.22 26.64 -21.08
CA GLN A 39 -1.29 27.46 -21.88
C GLN A 39 -0.97 26.78 -23.22
N ASP A 40 -1.14 27.53 -24.31
CA ASP A 40 -1.06 26.95 -25.66
C ASP A 40 0.36 26.80 -26.20
N THR A 41 1.32 27.61 -25.74
CA THR A 41 2.69 27.60 -26.27
C THR A 41 3.74 27.13 -25.25
N PRO A 42 4.80 26.41 -25.67
CA PRO A 42 5.84 25.90 -24.76
C PRO A 42 6.55 26.99 -23.96
N ALA A 43 6.71 28.19 -24.53
CA ALA A 43 7.30 29.33 -23.83
C ALA A 43 6.36 29.87 -22.72
N LYS A 44 5.05 29.92 -22.97
CA LYS A 44 4.05 30.33 -21.96
C LYS A 44 3.87 29.27 -20.87
N LYS A 45 4.01 27.98 -21.21
CA LYS A 45 4.01 26.88 -20.23
C LYS A 45 5.13 27.03 -19.20
N LYS A 46 6.37 27.30 -19.64
CA LYS A 46 7.49 27.52 -18.72
C LYS A 46 7.29 28.72 -17.79
N VAL A 47 6.82 29.84 -18.34
CA VAL A 47 6.52 31.05 -17.54
C VAL A 47 5.36 30.81 -16.57
N ALA A 48 4.34 30.05 -17.00
CA ALA A 48 3.22 29.68 -16.16
C ALA A 48 3.64 28.72 -15.05
N GLU A 49 4.50 27.74 -15.33
CA GLU A 49 5.08 26.84 -14.33
C GLU A 49 5.87 27.59 -13.27
N GLU A 50 6.73 28.55 -13.65
CA GLU A 50 7.48 29.38 -12.71
C GLU A 50 6.54 30.21 -11.82
N LYS A 51 5.55 30.88 -12.40
CA LYS A 51 4.56 31.63 -11.62
C LYS A 51 3.69 30.74 -10.75
N PHE A 52 3.34 29.55 -11.23
CA PHE A 52 2.52 28.60 -10.49
C PHE A 52 3.26 28.09 -9.25
N LYS A 53 4.57 27.84 -9.35
CA LYS A 53 5.44 27.55 -8.20
C LYS A 53 5.37 28.66 -7.15
N GLU A 54 5.53 29.90 -7.58
CA GLU A 54 5.51 31.07 -6.69
C GLU A 54 4.16 31.24 -5.99
N ILE A 55 3.07 31.04 -6.72
CA ILE A 55 1.70 31.11 -6.19
C ILE A 55 1.45 30.01 -5.15
N ASN A 56 1.97 28.79 -5.39
CA ASN A 56 1.85 27.69 -4.44
C ASN A 56 2.67 27.94 -3.16
N GLU A 57 3.91 28.40 -3.30
CA GLU A 57 4.79 28.75 -2.17
C GLU A 57 4.13 29.83 -1.29
N ALA A 58 3.60 30.88 -1.92
CA ALA A 58 2.90 31.96 -1.22
C ALA A 58 1.65 31.46 -0.48
N HIS A 59 0.84 30.60 -1.11
CA HIS A 59 -0.35 30.03 -0.48
C HIS A 59 0.02 29.10 0.68
N GLU A 60 1.07 28.29 0.57
CA GLU A 60 1.49 27.40 1.65
C GLU A 60 1.89 28.16 2.92
N VAL A 61 2.55 29.30 2.76
CA VAL A 61 2.97 30.14 3.90
C VAL A 61 1.80 30.96 4.46
N LEU A 62 0.94 31.52 3.60
CA LEU A 62 -0.12 32.45 4.01
C LEU A 62 -1.44 31.78 4.41
N SER A 63 -1.67 30.53 4.01
CA SER A 63 -2.90 29.79 4.36
C SER A 63 -2.88 29.23 5.78
N ASP A 64 -1.70 28.94 6.34
CA ASP A 64 -1.51 28.43 7.68
C ASP A 64 -1.31 29.58 8.69
N PRO A 65 -2.12 29.70 9.76
CA PRO A 65 -2.00 30.79 10.73
C PRO A 65 -0.64 30.88 11.43
N GLU A 66 0.02 29.75 11.69
CA GLU A 66 1.32 29.72 12.36
C GLU A 66 2.47 30.05 11.39
N LYS A 67 2.43 29.53 10.16
CA LYS A 67 3.41 29.88 9.12
C LYS A 67 3.27 31.34 8.70
N ARG A 68 2.04 31.85 8.57
CA ARG A 68 1.76 33.26 8.30
C ARG A 68 2.30 34.16 9.40
N LYS A 69 2.08 33.82 10.67
CA LYS A 69 2.62 34.57 11.80
C LYS A 69 4.15 34.60 11.81
N LYS A 70 4.82 33.47 11.52
CA LYS A 70 6.29 33.41 11.40
C LYS A 70 6.78 34.26 10.23
N TYR A 71 6.11 34.19 9.08
CA TYR A 71 6.41 35.01 7.92
C TYR A 71 6.23 36.52 8.19
N ASP A 72 5.14 36.92 8.84
CA ASP A 72 4.86 38.32 9.20
C ASP A 72 5.87 38.87 10.22
N GLN A 73 6.29 38.03 11.17
CA GLN A 73 7.34 38.36 12.16
C GLN A 73 8.71 38.58 11.49
N LEU A 74 9.00 37.86 10.41
CA LEU A 74 10.26 37.96 9.67
C LEU A 74 10.24 39.06 8.62
N GLY A 75 9.11 39.27 7.94
CA GLY A 75 8.94 40.34 6.95
C GLY A 75 9.09 41.74 7.54
N SER A 76 8.82 41.90 8.84
CA SER A 76 9.09 43.15 9.58
C SER A 76 10.59 43.37 9.84
N ARG A 77 11.36 42.30 10.07
CA ARG A 77 12.81 42.35 10.33
C ARG A 77 13.67 42.41 9.05
N TRP A 78 13.14 41.92 7.93
CA TRP A 78 13.85 41.91 6.65
C TRP A 78 13.94 43.30 6.00
N LYS A 79 12.98 44.20 6.28
CA LYS A 79 13.02 45.60 5.83
C LYS A 79 14.20 46.39 6.42
N ASP A 80 14.80 45.90 7.49
CA ASP A 80 15.95 46.52 8.17
C ASP A 80 17.33 46.01 7.66
N GLY A 81 17.37 45.26 6.56
CA GLY A 81 18.61 45.04 5.79
C GLY A 81 19.67 44.14 6.43
N MET A 82 19.29 43.19 7.29
CA MET A 82 20.23 42.18 7.80
C MET A 82 20.17 40.90 6.96
N ASP A 83 21.29 40.57 6.31
CA ASP A 83 21.48 39.29 5.60
C ASP A 83 21.38 38.11 6.57
N PHE A 84 20.34 37.28 6.42
CA PHE A 84 20.24 36.02 7.13
C PHE A 84 21.33 35.07 6.62
N THR A 85 22.31 34.80 7.47
CA THR A 85 23.33 33.78 7.23
C THR A 85 22.92 32.53 7.99
N PRO A 86 22.47 31.45 7.33
CA PRO A 86 22.09 30.23 8.03
C PRO A 86 23.31 29.64 8.76
N PRO A 87 23.13 29.01 9.94
CA PRO A 87 24.23 28.41 10.69
C PRO A 87 24.97 27.35 9.84
N PRO A 88 26.31 27.25 9.98
CA PRO A 88 27.10 26.28 9.23
C PRO A 88 26.66 24.84 9.60
N GLY A 89 26.31 24.05 8.58
CA GLY A 89 25.83 22.66 8.73
C GLY A 89 24.41 22.39 8.23
N SER A 90 23.69 23.39 7.72
CA SER A 90 22.36 23.25 7.09
C SER A 90 22.38 22.79 5.63
N GLY A 91 23.47 22.13 5.21
CA GLY A 91 23.60 21.56 3.89
C GLY A 91 23.26 20.07 3.93
N GLN A 92 22.26 19.68 3.13
CA GLN A 92 22.01 18.32 2.67
C GLN A 92 21.14 17.42 3.56
N ALA A 93 19.82 17.47 3.33
CA ALA A 93 18.94 16.31 3.10
C ALA A 93 17.48 16.66 3.40
N GLY A 94 16.64 16.65 2.36
CA GLY A 94 15.18 16.71 2.50
C GLY A 94 14.49 17.30 1.28
N SER A 95 14.28 16.49 0.23
CA SER A 95 13.39 16.86 -0.86
C SER A 95 11.94 16.84 -0.36
N TRP A 96 11.30 18.00 -0.30
CA TRP A 96 9.86 18.10 -0.09
C TRP A 96 9.15 17.63 -1.36
N THR A 97 8.36 16.55 -1.25
CA THR A 97 7.57 16.01 -2.36
C THR A 97 6.11 16.41 -2.16
N TRP A 98 5.57 17.23 -3.06
CA TRP A 98 4.17 17.63 -3.06
C TRP A 98 3.32 16.56 -3.78
N THR A 99 2.20 16.17 -3.17
CA THR A 99 1.27 15.16 -3.70
C THR A 99 0.10 15.83 -4.42
N GLY A 100 0.33 16.21 -5.68
CA GLY A 100 -0.72 16.76 -6.54
C GLY A 100 -0.42 16.68 -8.04
N GLY A 101 -0.01 15.50 -8.51
CA GLY A 101 0.26 15.28 -9.93
C GLY A 101 1.75 15.10 -10.21
N GLU A 102 2.05 14.11 -11.04
CA GLU A 102 3.41 13.77 -11.48
C GLU A 102 4.15 15.02 -11.98
N GLY A 103 5.23 15.39 -11.27
CA GLY A 103 6.24 16.31 -11.83
C GLY A 103 6.81 17.38 -10.90
N PHE A 104 6.31 17.57 -9.67
CA PHE A 104 6.78 18.66 -8.79
C PHE A 104 7.52 18.16 -7.54
N SER A 105 8.74 17.66 -7.77
CA SER A 105 9.73 17.36 -6.73
C SER A 105 10.94 18.28 -6.93
N GLY A 106 11.09 19.30 -6.07
CA GLY A 106 12.30 20.12 -5.96
C GLY A 106 12.29 21.45 -6.71
N GLY A 107 11.51 22.43 -6.24
CA GLY A 107 11.49 23.77 -6.85
C GLY A 107 11.02 24.91 -5.95
N PHE A 108 11.03 24.75 -4.62
CA PHE A 108 10.78 25.85 -3.69
C PHE A 108 12.03 26.73 -3.58
N SER A 109 11.86 28.01 -3.24
CA SER A 109 13.00 28.92 -3.11
C SER A 109 13.90 28.56 -1.92
N ASP A 110 15.22 28.83 -2.04
CA ASP A 110 16.20 28.67 -0.96
C ASP A 110 15.77 29.39 0.35
N PHE A 111 14.93 30.43 0.24
CA PHE A 111 14.33 31.14 1.37
C PHE A 111 13.31 30.27 2.13
N PHE A 112 12.42 29.60 1.40
CA PHE A 112 11.43 28.71 1.98
C PHE A 112 12.11 27.50 2.64
N GLU A 113 13.13 26.93 1.99
CA GLU A 113 13.91 25.83 2.54
C GLU A 113 14.72 26.24 3.79
N ALA A 114 15.31 27.44 3.81
CA ALA A 114 16.03 27.93 4.98
C ALA A 114 15.10 28.26 6.17
N LEU A 115 13.89 28.74 5.89
CA LEU A 115 12.95 29.18 6.92
C LEU A 115 12.08 28.03 7.46
N PHE A 116 11.73 27.08 6.61
CA PHE A 116 10.78 26.00 6.92
C PHE A 116 11.36 24.59 6.72
N GLY A 117 12.57 24.44 6.15
CA GLY A 117 13.24 23.16 5.88
C GLY A 117 14.27 22.70 6.92
N GLY A 118 14.53 23.47 7.98
CA GLY A 118 15.43 23.06 9.08
C GLY A 118 14.76 22.15 10.11
N ARG A 119 15.11 20.86 10.14
CA ARG A 119 14.62 19.90 11.15
C ARG A 119 15.35 20.07 12.49
N GLY A 120 14.66 20.53 13.54
CA GLY A 120 15.18 20.39 14.91
C GLY A 120 14.67 21.39 15.96
N GLY A 121 13.37 21.38 16.26
CA GLY A 121 12.81 21.91 17.52
C GLY A 121 11.92 20.84 18.17
N PRO A 122 11.70 20.84 19.50
CA PRO A 122 11.53 19.68 20.37
C PRO A 122 10.20 18.89 20.27
N PHE A 123 9.66 18.73 19.07
CA PHE A 123 8.42 18.00 18.81
C PHE A 123 8.60 16.77 17.91
N SER A 124 9.84 16.25 17.80
CA SER A 124 10.08 14.98 17.12
C SER A 124 10.92 14.02 17.96
N ARG A 125 10.28 13.47 19.00
CA ARG A 125 10.50 12.06 19.39
C ARG A 125 9.33 11.55 20.23
N GLY A 126 8.48 10.77 19.58
CA GLY A 126 7.53 9.88 20.25
C GLY A 126 6.33 9.59 19.36
N GLN A 127 6.22 8.32 18.93
CA GLN A 127 4.95 7.67 18.54
C GLN A 127 4.44 8.05 17.13
N SER A 128 4.82 7.29 16.10
CA SER A 128 4.01 6.20 15.48
C SER A 128 2.71 6.67 14.81
N SER A 129 2.39 6.00 13.70
CA SER A 129 1.07 5.80 13.06
C SER A 129 0.50 6.84 12.06
N TRP A 130 0.41 6.41 10.79
CA TRP A 130 -0.65 6.46 9.73
C TRP A 130 -1.60 7.69 9.52
N GLU A 131 -2.22 7.73 8.32
CA GLU A 131 -3.39 8.53 7.83
C GLU A 131 -3.08 9.85 7.09
N TRP A 132 -3.15 9.94 5.75
CA TRP A 132 -4.33 10.10 4.84
C TRP A 132 -5.29 11.23 5.23
N ASP A 133 -5.36 12.31 4.44
CA ASP A 133 -6.48 13.25 4.43
C ASP A 133 -7.04 13.39 3.00
N LEU A 134 -8.27 12.90 2.84
CA LEU A 134 -9.12 12.95 1.66
C LEU A 134 -10.11 14.11 1.82
N ASP A 135 -10.14 14.97 0.80
CA ASP A 135 -11.33 15.62 0.23
C ASP A 135 -12.42 16.09 1.22
N GLU A 136 -12.28 17.31 1.72
CA GLU A 136 -13.34 18.06 2.40
C GLU A 136 -14.29 18.66 1.36
N GLN A 137 -15.15 17.81 0.78
CA GLN A 137 -16.32 18.26 0.04
C GLN A 137 -17.46 18.54 1.02
N ALA A 138 -17.72 19.82 1.20
CA ALA A 138 -18.79 20.39 2.01
C ALA A 138 -20.17 19.85 1.59
N GLY A 139 -20.79 19.08 2.49
CA GLY A 139 -22.18 18.68 2.48
C GLY A 139 -22.52 18.16 3.88
N GLY A 140 -23.50 18.79 4.55
CA GLY A 140 -23.72 18.78 6.01
C GLY A 140 -23.68 17.42 6.72
N ARG A 141 -23.29 17.38 8.00
CA ARG A 141 -23.10 16.10 8.70
C ARG A 141 -23.60 16.13 10.15
N ASP A 142 -24.90 15.88 10.31
CA ASP A 142 -25.43 15.10 11.44
C ASP A 142 -24.95 13.63 11.37
N GLN A 143 -23.76 13.34 10.83
CA GLN A 143 -23.26 11.99 10.61
C GLN A 143 -21.80 11.84 11.05
N GLY A 144 -21.51 10.73 11.72
CA GLY A 144 -20.20 10.30 12.19
C GLY A 144 -19.23 9.99 11.07
N ALA A 145 -17.93 10.04 11.37
CA ALA A 145 -16.89 9.65 10.42
C ALA A 145 -16.94 8.15 10.10
N ASP A 146 -16.64 7.81 8.86
CA ASP A 146 -16.45 6.43 8.44
C ASP A 146 -15.13 5.88 9.01
N LEU A 147 -15.12 4.60 9.36
CA LEU A 147 -13.95 3.90 9.89
C LEU A 147 -13.51 2.81 8.91
N GLU A 148 -12.21 2.60 8.77
CA GLU A 148 -11.66 1.43 8.09
C GLU A 148 -10.95 0.53 9.11
N ALA A 149 -11.15 -0.77 9.01
CA ALA A 149 -10.40 -1.76 9.78
C ALA A 149 -10.07 -2.98 8.92
N GLU A 150 -9.07 -3.74 9.32
CA GLU A 150 -8.67 -4.96 8.62
C GLU A 150 -9.22 -6.18 9.36
N LEU A 151 -9.79 -7.11 8.59
CA LEU A 151 -10.29 -8.37 9.11
C LEU A 151 -9.47 -9.51 8.51
N GLU A 152 -8.63 -10.10 9.34
CA GLU A 152 -7.87 -11.29 8.99
C GLU A 152 -8.74 -12.56 9.12
N LEU A 153 -8.87 -13.28 8.02
CA LEU A 153 -9.65 -14.51 7.92
C LEU A 153 -8.74 -15.70 7.64
N PRO A 154 -8.92 -16.84 8.33
CA PRO A 154 -8.33 -18.10 7.87
C PRO A 154 -8.97 -18.52 6.54
N LEU A 155 -8.25 -19.34 5.77
CA LEU A 155 -8.69 -19.77 4.44
C LEU A 155 -10.03 -20.51 4.45
N ASP A 156 -10.28 -21.33 5.47
CA ASP A 156 -11.52 -22.12 5.59
C ASP A 156 -12.75 -21.22 5.74
N GLU A 157 -12.64 -20.15 6.54
CA GLU A 157 -13.71 -19.16 6.69
C GLU A 157 -13.91 -18.35 5.41
N LEU A 158 -12.81 -18.00 4.72
CA LEU A 158 -12.88 -17.31 3.43
C LEU A 158 -13.63 -18.17 2.38
N ALA A 159 -13.41 -19.49 2.41
CA ALA A 159 -14.06 -20.44 1.52
C ALA A 159 -15.53 -20.67 1.88
N GLN A 160 -15.85 -20.88 3.15
CA GLN A 160 -17.21 -21.21 3.58
C GLN A 160 -18.14 -19.97 3.62
N GLY A 161 -17.57 -18.79 3.90
CA GLY A 161 -18.33 -17.60 4.27
C GLY A 161 -19.06 -17.77 5.61
N GLY A 162 -20.18 -17.08 5.78
CA GLY A 162 -21.04 -17.19 6.97
C GLY A 162 -20.98 -15.97 7.88
N THR A 163 -21.47 -16.10 9.11
CA THR A 163 -21.49 -14.99 10.07
C THR A 163 -20.38 -15.16 11.10
N ARG A 164 -19.52 -14.15 11.24
CA ARG A 164 -18.44 -14.13 12.22
C ARG A 164 -18.62 -12.98 13.19
N ARG A 165 -18.48 -13.26 14.48
CA ARG A 165 -18.43 -12.23 15.52
C ARG A 165 -17.02 -11.67 15.62
N VAL A 166 -16.89 -10.36 15.39
CA VAL A 166 -15.62 -9.63 15.48
C VAL A 166 -15.72 -8.66 16.66
N THR A 167 -14.67 -8.59 17.47
CA THR A 167 -14.55 -7.59 18.52
C THR A 167 -13.59 -6.50 18.06
N LEU A 168 -14.09 -5.27 17.95
CA LEU A 168 -13.30 -4.11 17.60
C LEU A 168 -13.28 -3.12 18.76
N THR A 169 -12.17 -2.41 18.93
CA THR A 169 -12.10 -1.33 19.91
C THR A 169 -12.58 -0.05 19.24
N ALA A 170 -13.69 0.52 19.72
CA ALA A 170 -14.27 1.75 19.22
C ALA A 170 -14.47 2.77 20.33
N ARG A 171 -14.51 4.06 20.00
CA ARG A 171 -14.88 5.11 20.97
C ARG A 171 -16.40 5.11 21.16
N ASP A 172 -16.84 5.09 22.42
CA ASP A 172 -18.24 5.25 22.79
C ASP A 172 -18.69 6.72 22.74
N ALA A 173 -19.98 6.97 23.00
CA ALA A 173 -20.56 8.32 23.01
C ALA A 173 -19.94 9.26 24.07
N SER A 174 -19.19 8.72 25.04
CA SER A 174 -18.44 9.48 26.06
C SER A 174 -16.98 9.69 25.66
N GLY A 175 -16.56 9.25 24.47
CA GLY A 175 -15.20 9.35 23.96
C GLY A 175 -14.24 8.28 24.50
N ARG A 176 -14.72 7.30 25.28
CA ARG A 176 -13.89 6.24 25.86
C ARG A 176 -13.77 5.05 24.90
N LEU A 177 -12.58 4.45 24.82
CA LEU A 177 -12.37 3.23 24.05
C LEU A 177 -13.01 2.05 24.76
N ARG A 178 -13.92 1.36 24.05
CA ARG A 178 -14.61 0.17 24.53
C ARG A 178 -14.59 -0.92 23.46
N PRO A 179 -14.48 -2.20 23.86
CA PRO A 179 -14.70 -3.30 22.94
C PRO A 179 -16.17 -3.29 22.48
N LYS A 180 -16.37 -3.38 21.17
CA LYS A 180 -17.65 -3.47 20.50
C LYS A 180 -17.68 -4.77 19.72
N GLN A 181 -18.65 -5.63 20.02
CA GLN A 181 -18.87 -6.86 19.27
C GLN A 181 -19.80 -6.59 18.10
N LEU A 182 -19.40 -7.04 16.92
CA LEU A 182 -20.16 -6.90 15.68
C LEU A 182 -20.27 -8.27 15.01
N ASP A 183 -21.47 -8.61 14.57
CA ASP A 183 -21.67 -9.79 13.72
C ASP A 183 -21.50 -9.37 12.26
N VAL A 184 -20.49 -9.93 11.60
CA VAL A 184 -20.10 -9.63 10.22
C VAL A 184 -20.52 -10.80 9.35
N THR A 185 -21.40 -10.55 8.39
CA THR A 185 -21.78 -11.54 7.38
C THR A 185 -20.78 -11.52 6.23
N LEU A 186 -20.04 -12.62 6.08
CA LEU A 186 -19.10 -12.89 5.00
C LEU A 186 -19.85 -13.59 3.85
N PRO A 187 -20.03 -12.92 2.69
CA PRO A 187 -20.62 -13.54 1.52
C PRO A 187 -19.76 -14.71 1.02
N LYS A 188 -20.40 -15.73 0.43
CA LYS A 188 -19.67 -16.74 -0.32
C LYS A 188 -18.91 -16.08 -1.48
N GLY A 189 -17.68 -16.49 -1.69
CA GLY A 189 -16.83 -15.91 -2.73
C GLY A 189 -16.22 -14.56 -2.38
N VAL A 190 -16.10 -14.24 -1.09
CA VAL A 190 -15.28 -13.12 -0.62
C VAL A 190 -13.80 -13.36 -0.95
N ARG A 191 -13.06 -12.29 -1.23
CA ARG A 191 -11.63 -12.34 -1.58
C ARG A 191 -10.78 -11.47 -0.67
N PRO A 192 -9.48 -11.78 -0.53
CA PRO A 192 -8.54 -10.84 0.07
C PRO A 192 -8.56 -9.53 -0.73
N GLY A 193 -8.65 -8.41 -0.02
CA GLY A 193 -8.82 -7.09 -0.61
C GLY A 193 -10.28 -6.63 -0.75
N ASP A 194 -11.27 -7.52 -0.67
CA ASP A 194 -12.68 -7.12 -0.65
C ASP A 194 -12.97 -6.21 0.55
N ARG A 195 -13.89 -5.25 0.36
CA ARG A 195 -14.34 -4.33 1.39
C ARG A 195 -15.78 -4.65 1.78
N ILE A 196 -16.02 -4.96 3.05
CA ILE A 196 -17.35 -5.21 3.60
C ILE A 196 -17.81 -3.99 4.38
N ARG A 197 -18.93 -3.39 3.99
CA ARG A 197 -19.51 -2.22 4.65
C ARG A 197 -20.51 -2.65 5.72
N LEU A 198 -20.27 -2.20 6.95
CA LEU A 198 -21.17 -2.32 8.08
C LEU A 198 -21.80 -0.95 8.36
N LYS A 199 -23.03 -0.78 7.86
CA LYS A 199 -23.75 0.49 7.91
C LYS A 199 -24.03 0.93 9.35
N GLY A 200 -23.73 2.19 9.69
CA GLY A 200 -23.95 2.77 11.00
C GLY A 200 -23.04 2.23 12.11
N GLN A 201 -21.96 1.52 11.75
CA GLN A 201 -21.01 0.96 12.72
C GLN A 201 -19.69 1.74 12.83
N GLY A 202 -19.57 2.87 12.13
CA GLY A 202 -18.44 3.80 12.18
C GLY A 202 -18.44 4.69 13.43
N ALA A 203 -17.71 5.80 13.37
CA ALA A 203 -17.56 6.72 14.49
C ALA A 203 -18.89 7.41 14.82
N THR A 204 -19.02 7.90 16.05
CA THR A 204 -20.16 8.71 16.51
C THR A 204 -19.65 10.08 16.96
N ASN A 205 -20.30 11.17 16.53
CA ASN A 205 -19.83 12.53 16.77
C ASN A 205 -20.52 13.22 17.98
N GLY A 206 -20.86 12.46 19.03
CA GLY A 206 -21.64 12.99 20.15
C GLY A 206 -23.11 13.25 19.80
N ARG A 207 -23.81 14.04 20.64
CA ARG A 207 -25.29 14.14 20.70
C ARG A 207 -25.93 14.42 19.33
N ALA A 208 -26.78 13.46 18.90
CA ALA A 208 -27.69 13.49 17.76
C ALA A 208 -27.12 13.22 16.35
N ALA A 209 -25.83 12.91 16.20
CA ALA A 209 -25.30 12.49 14.90
C ALA A 209 -25.55 10.99 14.63
N ARG A 210 -26.08 10.65 13.45
CA ARG A 210 -26.09 9.28 12.91
C ARG A 210 -24.66 8.74 12.87
N PRO A 211 -24.36 7.50 13.28
CA PRO A 211 -23.01 6.98 13.14
C PRO A 211 -22.57 6.93 11.67
N GLY A 212 -21.25 7.05 11.44
CA GLY A 212 -20.65 6.72 10.15
C GLY A 212 -20.73 5.22 9.87
N ASP A 213 -20.09 4.77 8.79
CA ASP A 213 -20.00 3.37 8.44
C ASP A 213 -18.63 2.77 8.78
N LEU A 214 -18.58 1.45 8.93
CA LEU A 214 -17.32 0.73 9.13
C LEU A 214 -17.05 -0.13 7.89
N TYR A 215 -15.91 0.07 7.25
CA TYR A 215 -15.43 -0.75 6.15
C TYR A 215 -14.38 -1.73 6.66
N LEU A 216 -14.67 -3.02 6.49
CA LEU A 216 -13.74 -4.10 6.81
C LEU A 216 -13.02 -4.53 5.53
N LYS A 217 -11.72 -4.28 5.44
CA LYS A 217 -10.87 -4.79 4.38
C LYS A 217 -10.43 -6.21 4.73
N ILE A 218 -10.79 -7.17 3.90
CA ILE A 218 -10.49 -8.58 4.12
C ILE A 218 -9.01 -8.85 3.82
N ARG A 219 -8.34 -9.57 4.73
CA ARG A 219 -7.00 -10.12 4.53
C ARG A 219 -7.01 -11.62 4.78
N LEU A 220 -6.28 -12.37 3.97
CA LEU A 220 -6.07 -13.79 4.21
C LEU A 220 -4.92 -13.97 5.20
N GLN A 221 -5.16 -14.78 6.23
CA GLN A 221 -4.08 -15.24 7.10
C GLN A 221 -3.17 -16.21 6.33
N PRO A 222 -1.83 -16.09 6.47
CA PRO A 222 -0.91 -17.05 5.88
C PRO A 222 -1.27 -18.48 6.27
N HIS A 223 -1.45 -19.35 5.28
CA HIS A 223 -1.80 -20.75 5.51
C HIS A 223 -0.55 -21.64 5.33
N PRO A 224 -0.34 -22.66 6.19
CA PRO A 224 0.87 -23.50 6.15
C PRO A 224 1.04 -24.30 4.85
N PHE A 225 -0.05 -24.64 4.16
CA PHE A 225 -0.03 -25.51 2.98
C PHE A 225 -0.58 -24.88 1.70
N TYR A 226 -1.42 -23.84 1.81
CA TYR A 226 -2.18 -23.31 0.69
C TYR A 226 -1.70 -21.90 0.39
N THR A 227 -1.48 -21.62 -0.88
CA THR A 227 -1.13 -20.29 -1.38
C THR A 227 -2.16 -19.89 -2.43
N LEU A 228 -2.66 -18.67 -2.36
CA LEU A 228 -3.46 -18.11 -3.46
C LEU A 228 -2.54 -17.69 -4.60
N LEU A 229 -2.97 -17.98 -5.83
CA LEU A 229 -2.25 -17.53 -7.01
C LEU A 229 -2.55 -16.07 -7.30
N GLU A 230 -1.50 -15.26 -7.46
CA GLU A 230 -1.65 -13.84 -7.78
C GLU A 230 -2.31 -13.65 -9.15
N GLU A 231 -1.98 -14.52 -10.10
CA GLU A 231 -2.57 -14.53 -11.44
C GLU A 231 -4.03 -14.99 -11.48
N SER A 232 -4.50 -15.66 -10.42
CA SER A 232 -5.82 -16.30 -10.38
C SER A 232 -6.32 -16.38 -8.92
N PRO A 233 -7.01 -15.35 -8.41
CA PRO A 233 -7.34 -15.19 -6.99
C PRO A 233 -8.38 -16.20 -6.47
N ASP A 234 -8.92 -17.04 -7.34
CA ASP A 234 -9.82 -18.14 -6.99
C ASP A 234 -9.09 -19.49 -6.87
N ASP A 235 -7.88 -19.55 -7.40
CA ASP A 235 -7.12 -20.78 -7.54
C ASP A 235 -6.12 -20.90 -6.40
N LEU A 236 -6.02 -22.12 -5.88
CA LEU A 236 -5.13 -22.46 -4.78
C LEU A 236 -3.93 -23.22 -5.33
N GLN A 237 -2.79 -23.08 -4.67
CA GLN A 237 -1.63 -23.93 -4.88
C GLN A 237 -1.22 -24.59 -3.57
N ILE A 238 -0.85 -25.85 -3.66
CA ILE A 238 -0.09 -26.54 -2.62
C ILE A 238 1.24 -27.03 -3.21
N ASP A 239 2.22 -27.15 -2.32
CA ASP A 239 3.45 -27.87 -2.63
C ASP A 239 3.29 -29.32 -2.14
N LEU A 240 3.33 -30.25 -3.08
CA LEU A 240 3.29 -31.67 -2.78
C LEU A 240 4.72 -32.22 -2.75
N PRO A 241 5.26 -32.55 -1.57
CA PRO A 241 6.55 -33.19 -1.47
C PRO A 241 6.47 -34.62 -2.01
N LEU A 242 7.40 -34.97 -2.90
CA LEU A 242 7.54 -36.31 -3.47
C LEU A 242 8.98 -36.79 -3.36
N LEU A 243 9.15 -38.08 -3.10
CA LEU A 243 10.44 -38.74 -3.16
C LEU A 243 10.83 -38.99 -4.64
N PRO A 244 12.13 -39.07 -4.97
CA PRO A 244 12.54 -39.18 -6.37
C PRO A 244 11.96 -40.40 -7.08
N TRP A 245 11.87 -41.55 -6.39
CA TRP A 245 11.32 -42.76 -6.99
C TRP A 245 9.80 -42.68 -7.22
N GLU A 246 9.07 -41.94 -6.38
CA GLU A 246 7.62 -41.71 -6.58
C GLU A 246 7.37 -40.90 -7.85
N ALA A 247 8.19 -39.89 -8.11
CA ALA A 247 8.10 -39.09 -9.33
C ALA A 247 8.54 -39.87 -10.58
N VAL A 248 9.59 -40.69 -10.47
CA VAL A 248 10.11 -41.50 -11.59
C VAL A 248 9.16 -42.64 -11.95
N LEU A 249 8.71 -43.41 -10.96
CA LEU A 249 7.89 -44.61 -11.18
C LEU A 249 6.39 -44.29 -11.28
N GLY A 250 5.98 -43.12 -10.79
CA GLY A 250 4.58 -42.79 -10.57
C GLY A 250 4.08 -43.38 -9.26
N THR A 251 3.06 -42.75 -8.69
CA THR A 251 2.45 -43.15 -7.42
C THR A 251 1.02 -42.64 -7.34
N GLU A 252 0.26 -43.10 -6.35
CA GLU A 252 -1.03 -42.53 -5.99
C GLU A 252 -0.93 -41.93 -4.58
N VAL A 253 -1.33 -40.67 -4.44
CA VAL A 253 -1.14 -39.89 -3.20
C VAL A 253 -2.43 -39.20 -2.80
N GLN A 254 -2.61 -38.99 -1.49
CA GLN A 254 -3.70 -38.20 -0.96
C GLN A 254 -3.31 -36.72 -0.93
N VAL A 255 -4.06 -35.90 -1.64
CA VAL A 255 -3.86 -34.46 -1.69
C VAL A 255 -4.91 -33.77 -0.83
N PRO A 256 -4.52 -32.95 0.18
CA PRO A 256 -5.49 -32.18 0.95
C PRO A 256 -6.18 -31.16 0.04
N THR A 257 -7.50 -31.04 0.18
CA THR A 257 -8.31 -29.97 -0.43
C THR A 257 -9.18 -29.33 0.63
N LEU A 258 -9.80 -28.19 0.33
CA LEU A 258 -10.72 -27.50 1.27
C LEU A 258 -11.94 -28.35 1.66
N ASP A 259 -12.35 -29.29 0.81
CA ASP A 259 -13.52 -30.15 1.05
C ASP A 259 -13.11 -31.55 1.59
N GLY A 260 -11.84 -31.73 1.97
CA GLY A 260 -11.26 -33.01 2.39
C GLY A 260 -10.22 -33.57 1.41
N PRO A 261 -9.50 -34.63 1.78
CA PRO A 261 -8.45 -35.21 0.94
C PRO A 261 -9.02 -35.89 -0.30
N VAL A 262 -8.28 -35.81 -1.41
CA VAL A 262 -8.63 -36.44 -2.69
C VAL A 262 -7.45 -37.27 -3.18
N SER A 263 -7.74 -38.48 -3.67
CA SER A 263 -6.72 -39.33 -4.29
C SER A 263 -6.30 -38.78 -5.64
N MET A 264 -4.99 -38.70 -5.88
CA MET A 264 -4.40 -38.17 -7.10
C MET A 264 -3.29 -39.08 -7.60
N ARG A 265 -3.36 -39.43 -8.89
CA ARG A 265 -2.31 -40.18 -9.57
C ARG A 265 -1.20 -39.26 -10.06
N ILE A 266 0.02 -39.54 -9.65
CA ILE A 266 1.24 -38.92 -10.16
C ILE A 266 1.75 -39.77 -11.33
N PRO A 267 1.84 -39.22 -12.55
CA PRO A 267 2.37 -39.94 -13.70
C PRO A 267 3.85 -40.33 -13.52
N PRO A 268 4.29 -41.48 -14.06
CA PRO A 268 5.71 -41.79 -14.15
C PRO A 268 6.48 -40.72 -14.92
N GLY A 269 7.72 -40.46 -14.52
CA GLY A 269 8.58 -39.43 -15.13
C GLY A 269 8.17 -37.99 -14.80
N SER A 270 7.37 -37.77 -13.74
CA SER A 270 6.97 -36.44 -13.29
C SER A 270 8.18 -35.60 -12.86
N GLN A 271 8.15 -34.30 -13.15
CA GLN A 271 9.28 -33.39 -12.95
C GLN A 271 9.07 -32.44 -11.76
N ALA A 272 10.17 -31.99 -11.15
CA ALA A 272 10.13 -30.94 -10.13
C ALA A 272 9.54 -29.64 -10.70
N GLY A 273 8.67 -28.98 -9.93
CA GLY A 273 7.97 -27.76 -10.33
C GLY A 273 6.79 -27.97 -11.27
N GLN A 274 6.59 -29.18 -11.80
CA GLN A 274 5.40 -29.51 -12.60
C GLN A 274 4.14 -29.23 -11.78
N ARG A 275 3.15 -28.59 -12.40
CA ARG A 275 1.87 -28.27 -11.77
C ARG A 275 0.80 -29.20 -12.33
N LEU A 276 0.18 -29.97 -11.45
CA LEU A 276 -0.97 -30.81 -11.78
C LEU A 276 -2.25 -30.16 -11.25
N ARG A 277 -3.36 -30.27 -11.99
CA ARG A 277 -4.59 -29.52 -11.70
C ARG A 277 -5.70 -30.43 -11.18
N LEU A 278 -6.26 -30.07 -10.03
CA LEU A 278 -7.50 -30.62 -9.48
C LEU A 278 -8.63 -29.63 -9.76
N ARG A 279 -9.51 -30.01 -10.71
CA ARG A 279 -10.60 -29.13 -11.17
C ARG A 279 -11.65 -28.92 -10.08
N GLY A 280 -12.09 -27.68 -9.89
CA GLY A 280 -13.15 -27.31 -8.94
C GLY A 280 -12.77 -27.42 -7.47
N LYS A 281 -11.48 -27.55 -7.16
CA LYS A 281 -10.94 -27.67 -5.79
C LYS A 281 -10.34 -26.39 -5.22
N GLY A 282 -10.48 -25.27 -5.94
CA GLY A 282 -10.12 -23.93 -5.46
C GLY A 282 -11.21 -23.28 -4.62
N LEU A 283 -11.13 -21.95 -4.48
CA LEU A 283 -12.11 -21.16 -3.74
C LEU A 283 -13.45 -21.07 -4.49
N PRO A 284 -14.57 -21.02 -3.75
CA PRO A 284 -15.88 -20.78 -4.37
C PRO A 284 -15.97 -19.35 -4.89
N ARG A 285 -16.66 -19.18 -6.02
CA ARG A 285 -16.95 -17.91 -6.67
C ARG A 285 -18.38 -17.45 -6.36
N ARG A 286 -18.66 -16.17 -6.64
CA ARG A 286 -19.98 -15.57 -6.41
C ARG A 286 -21.08 -16.13 -7.32
N ASP A 287 -20.71 -16.64 -8.49
CA ASP A 287 -21.60 -17.30 -9.45
C ASP A 287 -21.94 -18.76 -9.08
N GLY A 288 -21.42 -19.26 -7.95
CA GLY A 288 -21.60 -20.64 -7.49
C GLY A 288 -20.62 -21.65 -8.09
N THR A 289 -19.77 -21.24 -9.04
CA THR A 289 -18.67 -22.08 -9.53
C THR A 289 -17.48 -22.05 -8.55
N ARG A 290 -16.42 -22.81 -8.85
CA ARG A 290 -15.20 -22.84 -8.03
C ARG A 290 -13.97 -22.68 -8.92
N GLY A 291 -12.93 -22.09 -8.34
CA GLY A 291 -11.58 -22.16 -8.90
C GLY A 291 -11.00 -23.56 -8.82
N ASP A 292 -9.73 -23.68 -9.18
CA ASP A 292 -8.99 -24.93 -9.21
C ASP A 292 -7.90 -24.99 -8.13
N GLN A 293 -7.48 -26.20 -7.79
CA GLN A 293 -6.29 -26.39 -6.96
C GLN A 293 -5.15 -26.94 -7.82
N TYR A 294 -4.02 -26.26 -7.78
CA TYR A 294 -2.77 -26.68 -8.40
C TYR A 294 -1.88 -27.36 -7.38
N VAL A 295 -1.37 -28.52 -7.76
CA VAL A 295 -0.45 -29.32 -6.99
C VAL A 295 0.91 -29.17 -7.64
N ARG A 296 1.78 -28.35 -7.05
CA ARG A 296 3.16 -28.16 -7.52
C ARG A 296 4.03 -29.25 -6.92
N LEU A 297 4.67 -30.03 -7.79
CA LEU A 297 5.51 -31.14 -7.35
C LEU A 297 6.85 -30.60 -6.84
N VAL A 298 7.21 -30.95 -5.61
CA VAL A 298 8.49 -30.59 -4.99
C VAL A 298 9.24 -31.88 -4.67
N LEU A 299 10.37 -32.12 -5.34
CA LEU A 299 11.18 -33.30 -5.05
C LEU A 299 11.98 -33.09 -3.76
N VAL A 300 11.79 -33.98 -2.80
CA VAL A 300 12.47 -33.97 -1.52
C VAL A 300 13.41 -35.17 -1.41
N THR A 301 14.56 -34.98 -0.76
CA THR A 301 15.50 -36.06 -0.48
C THR A 301 15.35 -36.55 0.96
N PRO A 302 15.48 -37.87 1.22
CA PRO A 302 15.50 -38.38 2.59
C PRO A 302 16.63 -37.75 3.40
N LYS A 303 16.35 -37.31 4.63
CA LYS A 303 17.36 -36.71 5.53
C LYS A 303 18.43 -37.72 6.00
N SER A 304 18.04 -38.99 6.09
CA SER A 304 18.90 -40.09 6.50
C SER A 304 18.53 -41.33 5.69
N ILE A 305 19.54 -42.09 5.27
CA ILE A 305 19.37 -43.34 4.53
C ILE A 305 20.21 -44.46 5.16
N GLY A 306 19.68 -45.68 5.14
CA GLY A 306 20.35 -46.88 5.63
C GLY A 306 21.50 -47.35 4.72
N PRO A 307 22.29 -48.35 5.16
CA PRO A 307 23.39 -48.90 4.36
C PRO A 307 22.93 -49.42 2.99
N ARG A 308 21.81 -50.17 2.97
CA ARG A 308 21.28 -50.74 1.73
C ARG A 308 20.75 -49.69 0.76
N GLU A 309 20.03 -48.69 1.25
CA GLU A 309 19.55 -47.58 0.41
C GLU A 309 20.72 -46.82 -0.21
N ARG A 310 21.79 -46.60 0.55
CA ARG A 310 23.02 -45.96 0.04
C ARG A 310 23.67 -46.75 -1.08
N GLU A 311 23.70 -48.09 -1.00
CA GLU A 311 24.18 -48.94 -2.08
C GLU A 311 23.33 -48.76 -3.35
N LEU A 312 22.01 -48.81 -3.22
CA LEU A 312 21.08 -48.63 -4.34
C LEU A 312 21.24 -47.27 -5.02
N TYR A 313 21.42 -46.20 -4.24
CA TYR A 313 21.70 -44.88 -4.81
C TYR A 313 23.04 -44.81 -5.56
N LYS A 314 24.07 -45.50 -5.08
CA LYS A 314 25.36 -45.59 -5.79
C LYS A 314 25.23 -46.36 -7.10
N GLU A 315 24.47 -47.46 -7.10
CA GLU A 315 24.20 -48.24 -8.31
C GLU A 315 23.41 -47.42 -9.33
N LEU A 316 22.34 -46.75 -8.88
CA LEU A 316 21.55 -45.85 -9.72
C LEU A 316 22.43 -44.73 -10.31
N GLY A 317 23.33 -44.15 -9.52
CA GLY A 317 24.25 -43.11 -9.98
C GLY A 317 25.25 -43.58 -11.05
N LYS A 318 25.58 -44.87 -11.09
CA LYS A 318 26.42 -45.46 -12.16
C LYS A 318 25.63 -45.74 -13.43
N LEU A 319 24.36 -46.10 -13.30
CA LEU A 319 23.48 -46.45 -14.42
C LEU A 319 22.86 -45.23 -15.09
N SER A 320 22.57 -44.17 -14.32
CA SER A 320 21.91 -42.97 -14.83
C SER A 320 22.86 -42.15 -15.72
N SER A 321 22.42 -41.87 -16.95
CA SER A 321 23.12 -41.01 -17.91
C SER A 321 22.67 -39.55 -17.88
N GLU A 322 21.68 -39.22 -17.05
CA GLU A 322 21.08 -37.88 -17.01
C GLU A 322 22.03 -36.83 -16.41
N ASN A 323 22.11 -35.67 -17.07
CA ASN A 323 22.91 -34.54 -16.59
C ASN A 323 22.02 -33.31 -16.34
N PRO A 324 21.53 -33.13 -15.10
CA PRO A 324 20.64 -32.02 -14.75
C PRO A 324 21.32 -30.64 -14.82
N ARG A 325 22.64 -30.57 -15.01
CA ARG A 325 23.43 -29.33 -15.13
C ARG A 325 23.85 -29.01 -16.56
N SER A 326 23.37 -29.77 -17.55
CA SER A 326 23.74 -29.60 -18.96
C SER A 326 23.33 -28.23 -19.53
N ALA A 327 22.34 -27.56 -18.95
CA ALA A 327 21.97 -26.20 -19.32
C ALA A 327 23.09 -25.17 -19.03
N PHE A 328 23.82 -25.33 -17.92
CA PHE A 328 24.91 -24.41 -17.55
C PHE A 328 26.09 -24.51 -18.51
N SER A 329 26.42 -25.71 -18.98
CA SER A 329 27.50 -25.91 -19.95
C SER A 329 27.13 -25.36 -21.33
N LYS A 330 25.86 -25.48 -21.75
CA LYS A 330 25.36 -24.90 -23.01
C LYS A 330 25.36 -23.36 -22.99
N ALA A 331 24.90 -22.74 -21.90
CA ALA A 331 24.86 -21.29 -21.77
C ALA A 331 26.25 -20.65 -21.93
N ARG A 332 27.27 -21.25 -21.30
CA ARG A 332 28.67 -20.80 -21.38
C ARG A 332 29.27 -20.93 -22.78
N ALA A 333 28.82 -21.90 -23.57
CA ALA A 333 29.25 -22.08 -24.96
C ALA A 333 28.59 -21.07 -25.93
N THR A 334 27.41 -20.54 -25.58
CA THR A 334 26.68 -19.57 -26.40
C THR A 334 26.99 -18.09 -26.10
N GLY A 335 27.90 -17.80 -25.16
CA GLY A 335 28.38 -16.43 -24.90
C GLY A 335 27.29 -15.43 -24.48
N ARG A 336 26.22 -15.90 -23.82
CA ARG A 336 25.21 -15.06 -23.17
C ARG A 336 25.28 -15.21 -21.66
#